data_AF-A0A1H9KUM6-F1
#
_entry.id   AF-A0A1H9KUM6-F1
#
_cell.length_a   1.000
_cell.length_b   1.000
_cell.length_c   1.000
_cell.angle_alpha   90.00
_cell.angle_beta   90.00
_cell.angle_gamma   90.00
#
_symmetry.space_group_name_H-M   'P 1'
#
loop_
_entity.id
_entity.type
_entity.pdbx_description
1 polymer ?
#
loop_
_entity_poly.entity_id
_entity_poly.type
_entity_poly.pdbx_seq_one_letter_code
_entity_poly.pdbx_strand_id
1 'polypeptide(L)'
;MHSMDCTKTLRLRIKDKHARVLSAMAREVNQVWNFCNETSHRAIRERHQFLSGYDLQKLTNGFSKCDGVQIGSPTVQQVCEDYAKARRQFKKAKLRWRVSNPQNSKYSLGWIPFKARALQYKAGQVAFAGQKLSLWDSYGLADHELRSGSFSQDNRGRWYLNIVVKAQAKPIAATASVGIDLGLKEAAVASTGERIEGHFYRKLECQLGIAQRAKKKKRVKAIHAKIANQRKDLLHQFSTQLVKNNAAI
;
A
#
# COMPACT_ATOMS: atom_id res chain seq x y z
N MET A 1 30.95 14.91 -6.93
CA MET A 1 29.99 14.24 -6.02
C MET A 1 29.10 13.32 -6.85
N HIS A 2 29.23 12.01 -6.71
CA HIS A 2 28.33 11.07 -7.40
C HIS A 2 26.98 11.05 -6.65
N SER A 3 25.90 11.45 -7.33
CA SER A 3 24.55 11.25 -6.79
C SER A 3 24.25 9.75 -6.80
N MET A 4 23.81 9.22 -5.66
CA MET A 4 23.34 7.83 -5.60
C MET A 4 21.89 7.76 -6.04
N ASP A 5 21.62 6.92 -7.03
CA ASP A 5 20.27 6.57 -7.44
C ASP A 5 19.58 5.81 -6.29
N CYS A 6 18.57 6.43 -5.68
CA CYS A 6 17.73 5.79 -4.68
C CYS A 6 16.30 5.63 -5.20
N THR A 7 15.55 4.69 -4.64
CA THR A 7 14.13 4.53 -4.96
C THR A 7 13.28 5.01 -3.81
N LYS A 8 12.28 5.84 -4.11
CA LYS A 8 11.28 6.32 -3.15
C LYS A 8 9.89 5.85 -3.57
N THR A 9 9.05 5.48 -2.60
CA THR A 9 7.63 5.23 -2.89
C THR A 9 6.81 6.48 -2.59
N LEU A 10 6.13 7.01 -3.61
CA LEU A 10 5.18 8.10 -3.47
C LEU A 10 3.76 7.54 -3.31
N ARG A 11 2.95 8.19 -2.47
CA ARG A 11 1.55 7.82 -2.25
C ARG A 11 0.64 8.98 -2.59
N LEU A 12 -0.11 8.86 -3.67
CA LEU A 12 -0.97 9.91 -4.21
C LEU A 12 -2.44 9.53 -4.10
N ARG A 13 -3.28 10.52 -3.80
CA ARG A 13 -4.72 10.30 -3.65
C ARG A 13 -5.40 10.31 -5.01
N ILE A 14 -6.18 9.29 -5.33
CA ILE A 14 -7.01 9.25 -6.55
C ILE A 14 -8.34 9.94 -6.29
N LYS A 15 -8.92 10.62 -7.28
CA LYS A 15 -10.26 11.24 -7.15
C LYS A 15 -11.36 10.17 -7.00
N ASP A 16 -12.35 10.44 -6.17
CA ASP A 16 -13.35 9.44 -5.75
C ASP A 16 -14.27 8.93 -6.86
N LYS A 17 -14.43 9.69 -7.95
CA LYS A 17 -15.17 9.25 -9.13
C LYS A 17 -14.68 7.92 -9.72
N HIS A 18 -13.42 7.56 -9.51
CA HIS A 18 -12.82 6.34 -10.01
C HIS A 18 -12.98 5.12 -9.08
N ALA A 19 -13.55 5.30 -7.88
CA ALA A 19 -13.60 4.25 -6.86
C ALA A 19 -14.35 2.99 -7.32
N ARG A 20 -15.41 3.14 -8.14
CA ARG A 20 -16.20 2.02 -8.67
C ARG A 20 -15.36 1.12 -9.58
N VAL A 21 -14.65 1.72 -10.54
CA VAL A 21 -13.78 1.01 -11.50
C VAL A 21 -12.65 0.30 -10.76
N LEU A 22 -11.96 0.99 -9.83
CA LEU A 22 -10.89 0.37 -9.04
C LEU A 22 -11.41 -0.76 -8.13
N SER A 23 -12.63 -0.64 -7.60
CA SER A 23 -13.22 -1.73 -6.81
C SER A 23 -13.56 -2.95 -7.68
N ALA A 24 -13.94 -2.76 -8.94
CA ALA A 24 -14.14 -3.85 -9.89
C ALA A 24 -12.82 -4.56 -10.21
N MET A 25 -11.78 -3.80 -10.58
CA MET A 25 -10.43 -4.34 -10.82
C MET A 25 -9.86 -5.07 -9.60
N ALA A 26 -10.05 -4.55 -8.39
CA ALA A 26 -9.59 -5.24 -7.17
C ALA A 26 -10.33 -6.54 -6.88
N ARG A 27 -11.61 -6.66 -7.28
CA ARG A 27 -12.34 -7.93 -7.18
C ARG A 27 -11.80 -8.96 -8.17
N GLU A 28 -11.40 -8.55 -9.37
CA GLU A 28 -10.71 -9.40 -10.34
C GLU A 28 -9.33 -9.85 -9.81
N VAL A 29 -8.56 -8.92 -9.22
CA VAL A 29 -7.29 -9.25 -8.54
C VAL A 29 -7.50 -10.27 -7.42
N ASN A 30 -8.58 -10.14 -6.64
CA ASN A 30 -8.90 -11.11 -5.60
C ASN A 30 -9.20 -12.50 -6.17
N GLN A 31 -9.86 -12.58 -7.33
CA GLN A 31 -10.11 -13.87 -8.00
C GLN A 31 -8.79 -14.53 -8.38
N VAL A 32 -7.87 -13.79 -9.00
CA VAL A 32 -6.53 -14.30 -9.35
C VAL A 32 -5.79 -14.76 -8.09
N TRP A 33 -5.75 -13.94 -7.03
CA TRP A 33 -5.10 -14.30 -5.76
C TRP A 33 -5.70 -15.58 -5.16
N ASN A 34 -7.02 -15.69 -5.13
CA ASN A 34 -7.73 -16.82 -4.55
C ASN A 34 -7.52 -18.09 -5.39
N PHE A 35 -7.50 -17.97 -6.72
CA PHE A 35 -7.14 -19.06 -7.62
C PHE A 35 -5.71 -19.55 -7.37
N CYS A 36 -4.73 -18.63 -7.29
CA CYS A 36 -3.35 -18.97 -6.95
C CYS A 36 -3.28 -19.68 -5.59
N ASN A 37 -4.04 -19.20 -4.61
CA ASN A 37 -4.06 -19.77 -3.27
C ASN A 37 -4.58 -21.21 -3.25
N GLU A 38 -5.69 -21.46 -3.93
CA GLU A 38 -6.28 -22.81 -3.98
C GLU A 38 -5.40 -23.75 -4.79
N THR A 39 -4.93 -23.31 -5.95
CA THR A 39 -4.09 -24.11 -6.85
C THR A 39 -2.75 -24.47 -6.21
N SER A 40 -2.08 -23.50 -5.57
CA SER A 40 -0.84 -23.75 -4.87
C SER A 40 -1.06 -24.66 -3.65
N HIS A 41 -2.14 -24.48 -2.90
CA HIS A 41 -2.45 -25.35 -1.76
C HIS A 41 -2.71 -26.79 -2.20
N ARG A 42 -3.46 -26.97 -3.29
CA ARG A 42 -3.73 -28.28 -3.90
C ARG A 42 -2.44 -28.96 -4.36
N ALA A 43 -1.57 -28.24 -5.08
CA ALA A 43 -0.30 -28.77 -5.56
C ALA A 43 0.64 -29.21 -4.41
N ILE A 44 0.64 -28.49 -3.29
CA ILE A 44 1.41 -28.89 -2.10
C ILE A 44 0.82 -30.18 -1.50
N ARG A 45 -0.50 -30.26 -1.35
CA ARG A 45 -1.16 -31.43 -0.75
C ARG A 45 -1.02 -32.70 -1.60
N GLU A 46 -1.18 -32.56 -2.92
CA GLU A 46 -1.29 -33.72 -3.82
C GLU A 46 0.04 -34.11 -4.46
N ARG A 47 0.94 -33.14 -4.67
CA ARG A 47 2.20 -33.34 -5.41
C ARG A 47 3.43 -32.91 -4.62
N HIS A 48 3.26 -32.47 -3.38
CA HIS A 48 4.35 -31.95 -2.54
C HIS A 48 5.13 -30.81 -3.22
N GLN A 49 4.49 -30.09 -4.15
CA GLN A 49 5.15 -29.12 -5.00
C GLN A 49 4.79 -27.68 -4.60
N PHE A 50 5.83 -26.87 -4.39
CA PHE A 50 5.71 -25.45 -4.10
C PHE A 50 5.77 -24.63 -5.40
N LEU A 51 4.61 -24.33 -5.99
CA LEU A 51 4.54 -23.57 -7.24
C LEU A 51 5.19 -22.17 -7.13
N SER A 52 5.99 -21.83 -8.14
CA SER A 52 6.59 -20.50 -8.28
C SER A 52 5.57 -19.50 -8.86
N GLY A 53 5.93 -18.20 -8.84
CA GLY A 53 5.14 -17.19 -9.53
C GLY A 53 4.98 -17.47 -11.02
N TYR A 54 6.04 -17.98 -11.67
CA TYR A 54 6.02 -18.34 -13.09
C TYR A 54 5.11 -19.53 -13.39
N ASP A 55 5.06 -20.54 -12.51
CA ASP A 55 4.15 -21.68 -12.69
C ASP A 55 2.69 -21.23 -12.60
N LEU A 56 2.38 -20.36 -11.64
CA LEU A 56 1.05 -19.78 -11.48
C LEU A 56 0.66 -18.86 -12.65
N GLN A 57 1.62 -18.16 -13.25
CA GLN A 57 1.39 -17.36 -14.46
C GLN A 57 0.93 -18.24 -15.62
N LYS A 58 1.56 -19.40 -15.83
CA LYS A 58 1.14 -20.35 -16.87
C LYS A 58 -0.32 -20.79 -16.69
N LEU A 59 -0.74 -21.00 -15.44
CA LEU A 59 -2.10 -21.44 -15.09
C LEU A 59 -3.15 -20.34 -15.12
N THR A 60 -2.73 -19.07 -15.13
CA THR A 60 -3.62 -17.89 -15.21
C THR A 60 -3.63 -17.25 -16.60
N ASN A 61 -2.94 -17.88 -17.57
CA ASN A 61 -2.92 -17.44 -18.95
C ASN A 61 -4.35 -17.39 -19.52
N GLY A 62 -4.64 -16.30 -20.24
CA GLY A 62 -5.96 -16.07 -20.84
C GLY A 62 -6.97 -15.39 -19.92
N PHE A 63 -6.75 -15.29 -18.61
CA PHE A 63 -7.70 -14.63 -17.69
C PHE A 63 -8.04 -13.19 -18.10
N SER A 64 -7.05 -12.42 -18.53
CA SER A 64 -7.26 -11.04 -18.98
C SER A 64 -7.99 -10.91 -20.32
N LYS A 65 -8.26 -12.03 -21.01
CA LYS A 65 -9.04 -12.07 -22.26
C LYS A 65 -10.50 -12.49 -22.02
N CYS A 66 -10.86 -12.90 -20.81
CA CYS A 66 -12.22 -13.25 -20.46
C CYS A 66 -13.14 -12.02 -20.49
N ASP A 67 -14.38 -12.22 -20.93
CA ASP A 67 -15.37 -11.17 -21.00
C ASP A 67 -15.61 -10.51 -19.64
N GLY A 68 -15.60 -9.18 -19.63
CA GLY A 68 -15.83 -8.37 -18.43
C GLY A 68 -14.63 -8.21 -17.50
N VAL A 69 -13.47 -8.82 -17.78
CA VAL A 69 -12.23 -8.58 -17.03
C VAL A 69 -11.56 -7.30 -17.52
N GLN A 70 -11.23 -6.41 -16.59
CA GLN A 70 -10.59 -5.12 -16.89
C GLN A 70 -9.08 -5.17 -16.67
N ILE A 71 -8.60 -5.99 -15.73
CA ILE A 71 -7.16 -6.06 -15.44
C ILE A 71 -6.37 -6.71 -16.58
N GLY A 72 -5.25 -6.08 -16.95
CA GLY A 72 -4.35 -6.61 -17.98
C GLY A 72 -3.49 -7.78 -17.49
N SER A 73 -2.97 -8.57 -18.44
CA SER A 73 -2.04 -9.68 -18.17
C SER A 73 -0.85 -9.30 -17.26
N PRO A 74 -0.20 -8.12 -17.40
CA PRO A 74 0.88 -7.73 -16.49
C PRO A 74 0.48 -7.65 -15.01
N THR A 75 -0.78 -7.25 -14.73
CA THR A 75 -1.31 -7.22 -13.36
C THR A 75 -1.56 -8.63 -12.85
N VAL A 76 -2.14 -9.51 -13.66
CA VAL A 76 -2.33 -10.93 -13.32
C VAL A 76 -1.01 -11.60 -12.97
N GLN A 77 0.02 -11.34 -13.78
CA GLN A 77 1.37 -11.85 -13.54
C GLN A 77 1.97 -11.33 -12.24
N GLN A 78 1.82 -10.03 -11.95
CA GLN A 78 2.31 -9.43 -10.72
C GLN A 78 1.61 -10.03 -9.48
N VAL A 79 0.30 -10.31 -9.55
CA VAL A 79 -0.45 -10.98 -8.47
C VAL A 79 0.11 -12.38 -8.20
N CYS A 80 0.47 -13.13 -9.24
CA CYS A 80 1.08 -14.47 -9.09
C CYS A 80 2.44 -14.39 -8.38
N GLU A 81 3.28 -13.43 -8.76
CA GLU A 81 4.59 -13.19 -8.13
C GLU A 81 4.44 -12.76 -6.67
N ASP A 82 3.53 -11.81 -6.39
CA ASP A 82 3.27 -11.30 -5.05
C ASP A 82 2.70 -12.39 -4.13
N TYR A 83 1.82 -13.26 -4.65
CA TYR A 83 1.32 -14.42 -3.93
C TYR A 83 2.46 -15.37 -3.55
N ALA A 84 3.27 -15.79 -4.53
CA ALA A 84 4.37 -16.73 -4.30
C ALA A 84 5.41 -16.15 -3.32
N LYS A 85 5.72 -14.86 -3.45
CA LYS A 85 6.59 -14.11 -2.54
C LYS A 85 6.03 -14.11 -1.13
N ALA A 86 4.76 -13.74 -0.95
CA ALA A 86 4.11 -13.70 0.36
C ALA A 86 4.08 -15.09 1.02
N ARG A 87 3.74 -16.13 0.25
CA ARG A 87 3.69 -17.52 0.73
C ARG A 87 5.04 -17.97 1.30
N ARG A 88 6.12 -17.69 0.57
CA ARG A 88 7.50 -17.96 1.00
C ARG A 88 7.91 -17.13 2.21
N GLN A 89 7.65 -15.82 2.18
CA GLN A 89 8.00 -14.90 3.27
C GLN A 89 7.35 -15.31 4.59
N PHE A 90 6.07 -15.68 4.57
CA PHE A 90 5.34 -16.08 5.77
C PHE A 90 5.46 -17.57 6.10
N LYS A 91 6.21 -18.35 5.30
CA LYS A 91 6.41 -19.79 5.47
C LYS A 91 5.10 -20.57 5.66
N LYS A 92 4.10 -20.30 4.80
CA LYS A 92 2.78 -20.95 4.87
C LYS A 92 2.47 -21.78 3.63
N ALA A 93 1.78 -22.91 3.81
CA ALA A 93 1.22 -23.68 2.69
C ALA A 93 -0.01 -22.99 2.07
N LYS A 94 -0.82 -22.29 2.89
CA LYS A 94 -2.03 -21.56 2.46
C LYS A 94 -2.03 -20.15 3.05
N LEU A 95 -2.33 -19.15 2.21
CA LEU A 95 -2.56 -17.78 2.65
C LEU A 95 -4.04 -17.52 2.91
N ARG A 96 -4.37 -16.37 3.51
CA ARG A 96 -5.77 -15.99 3.73
C ARG A 96 -6.45 -15.69 2.39
N TRP A 97 -7.69 -16.13 2.27
CA TRP A 97 -8.58 -15.75 1.17
C TRP A 97 -8.82 -14.24 1.17
N ARG A 98 -8.84 -13.64 -0.03
CA ARG A 98 -9.29 -12.26 -0.21
C ARG A 98 -10.79 -12.24 -0.47
N VAL A 99 -11.54 -11.55 0.38
CA VAL A 99 -13.01 -11.47 0.32
C VAL A 99 -13.43 -10.17 -0.36
N SER A 100 -14.20 -10.29 -1.44
CA SER A 100 -14.62 -9.13 -2.26
C SER A 100 -15.95 -8.50 -1.84
N ASN A 101 -16.75 -9.16 -0.99
CA ASN A 101 -18.04 -8.65 -0.52
C ASN A 101 -17.86 -7.56 0.56
N PRO A 102 -18.19 -6.27 0.31
CA PRO A 102 -17.98 -5.17 1.26
C PRO A 102 -18.84 -5.26 2.53
N GLN A 103 -19.94 -6.02 2.50
CA GLN A 103 -20.81 -6.24 3.66
C GLN A 103 -20.26 -7.31 4.60
N ASN A 104 -19.30 -8.12 4.14
CA ASN A 104 -18.69 -9.16 4.96
C ASN A 104 -17.67 -8.57 5.95
N SER A 105 -17.67 -9.03 7.20
CA SER A 105 -16.71 -8.59 8.23
C SER A 105 -15.26 -8.93 7.87
N LYS A 106 -15.03 -9.93 7.02
CA LYS A 106 -13.72 -10.34 6.48
C LYS A 106 -13.37 -9.66 5.17
N TYR A 107 -14.11 -8.63 4.74
CA TYR A 107 -13.85 -7.87 3.51
C TYR A 107 -12.38 -7.46 3.42
N SER A 108 -11.76 -7.77 2.28
CA SER A 108 -10.38 -7.41 1.99
C SER A 108 -10.36 -6.08 1.27
N LEU A 109 -9.64 -5.10 1.83
CA LEU A 109 -9.46 -3.79 1.18
C LEU A 109 -8.89 -3.97 -0.23
N GLY A 110 -9.34 -3.11 -1.14
CA GLY A 110 -8.91 -3.10 -2.53
C GLY A 110 -7.40 -2.95 -2.67
N TRP A 111 -6.81 -3.78 -3.52
CA TRP A 111 -5.39 -3.79 -3.84
C TRP A 111 -5.22 -4.24 -5.28
N ILE A 112 -4.46 -3.49 -6.08
CA ILE A 112 -4.21 -3.77 -7.50
C ILE A 112 -2.74 -3.51 -7.78
N PRO A 113 -1.88 -4.54 -7.87
CA PRO A 113 -0.48 -4.35 -8.20
C PRO A 113 -0.28 -4.17 -9.71
N PHE A 114 0.81 -3.51 -10.09
CA PHE A 114 1.17 -3.33 -11.48
C PHE A 114 2.69 -3.25 -11.69
N LYS A 115 3.14 -3.72 -12.86
CA LYS A 115 4.52 -3.55 -13.35
C LYS A 115 4.68 -2.16 -13.95
N ALA A 116 5.91 -1.63 -13.99
CA ALA A 116 6.22 -0.26 -14.41
C ALA A 116 5.53 0.15 -15.73
N ARG A 117 5.61 -0.70 -16.76
CA ARG A 117 5.05 -0.40 -18.10
C ARG A 117 3.53 -0.36 -18.18
N ALA A 118 2.81 -0.85 -17.16
CA ALA A 118 1.35 -0.90 -17.17
C ALA A 118 0.71 0.45 -16.83
N LEU A 119 1.50 1.43 -16.37
CA LEU A 119 1.03 2.72 -15.90
C LEU A 119 1.74 3.83 -16.68
N GLN A 120 0.96 4.74 -17.24
CA GLN A 120 1.48 5.92 -17.94
C GLN A 120 0.90 7.19 -17.32
N TYR A 121 1.73 8.22 -17.15
CA TYR A 121 1.27 9.53 -16.67
C TYR A 121 1.22 10.51 -17.84
N LYS A 122 0.06 11.14 -18.06
CA LYS A 122 -0.15 12.13 -19.13
C LYS A 122 -1.20 13.14 -18.70
N ALA A 123 -0.90 14.43 -18.87
CA ALA A 123 -1.82 15.55 -18.61
C ALA A 123 -2.49 15.50 -17.22
N GLY A 124 -1.72 15.26 -16.15
CA GLY A 124 -2.25 15.23 -14.77
C GLY A 124 -3.09 13.99 -14.44
N GLN A 125 -3.09 12.98 -15.31
CA GLN A 125 -3.83 11.75 -15.16
C GLN A 125 -2.94 10.54 -15.34
N VAL A 126 -3.34 9.44 -14.72
CA VAL A 126 -2.69 8.14 -14.89
C VAL A 126 -3.57 7.26 -15.78
N ALA A 127 -3.02 6.82 -16.90
CA ALA A 127 -3.61 5.80 -17.75
C ALA A 127 -3.20 4.41 -17.22
N PHE A 128 -4.20 3.59 -16.90
CA PHE A 128 -4.02 2.21 -16.43
C PHE A 128 -5.18 1.34 -16.93
N ALA A 129 -4.88 0.22 -17.58
CA ALA A 129 -5.90 -0.72 -18.07
C ALA A 129 -7.03 -0.05 -18.88
N GLY A 130 -6.68 0.86 -19.79
CA GLY A 130 -7.63 1.63 -20.61
C GLY A 130 -8.36 2.77 -19.87
N GLN A 131 -8.17 2.91 -18.56
CA GLN A 131 -8.83 3.91 -17.74
C GLN A 131 -7.92 5.12 -17.50
N LYS A 132 -8.49 6.34 -17.62
CA LYS A 132 -7.80 7.59 -17.25
C LYS A 132 -8.20 8.00 -15.84
N LEU A 133 -7.27 7.87 -14.90
CA LEU A 133 -7.48 8.11 -13.48
C LEU A 133 -6.94 9.48 -13.10
N SER A 134 -7.84 10.37 -12.66
CA SER A 134 -7.45 11.66 -12.08
C SER A 134 -6.98 11.47 -10.63
N LEU A 135 -5.89 12.15 -10.27
CA LEU A 135 -5.33 12.14 -8.92
C LEU A 135 -5.06 13.57 -8.42
N TRP A 136 -4.80 13.67 -7.11
CA TRP A 136 -4.25 14.87 -6.48
C TRP A 136 -2.73 14.71 -6.52
N ASP A 137 -2.10 15.39 -7.47
CA ASP A 137 -0.66 15.36 -7.65
C ASP A 137 0.00 16.54 -6.94
N SER A 138 0.57 16.25 -5.76
CA SER A 138 1.38 17.20 -5.00
C SER A 138 2.88 17.00 -5.20
N TYR A 139 3.29 15.99 -5.97
CA TYR A 139 4.69 15.60 -6.12
C TYR A 139 5.27 15.93 -7.49
N GLY A 140 4.43 16.23 -8.49
CA GLY A 140 4.89 16.45 -9.86
C GLY A 140 5.32 15.13 -10.49
N LEU A 141 4.39 14.17 -10.62
CA LEU A 141 4.73 12.84 -11.18
C LEU A 141 5.32 12.89 -12.59
N ALA A 142 5.10 13.98 -13.33
CA ALA A 142 5.70 14.21 -14.65
C ALA A 142 7.25 14.22 -14.59
N ASP A 143 7.82 14.66 -13.48
CA ASP A 143 9.27 14.87 -13.33
C ASP A 143 10.01 13.60 -12.88
N HIS A 144 9.27 12.50 -12.71
CA HIS A 144 9.79 11.27 -12.12
C HIS A 144 9.72 10.08 -13.08
N GLU A 145 10.78 9.27 -13.11
CA GLU A 145 10.75 7.97 -13.76
C GLU A 145 9.89 6.99 -12.93
N LEU A 146 8.68 6.70 -13.44
CA LEU A 146 7.71 5.84 -12.80
C LEU A 146 8.08 4.35 -12.94
N ARG A 147 8.08 3.61 -11.84
CA ARG A 147 8.32 2.16 -11.81
C ARG A 147 7.06 1.40 -11.37
N SER A 148 7.25 0.16 -10.92
CA SER A 148 6.17 -0.68 -10.39
C SER A 148 5.51 -0.06 -9.17
N GLY A 149 4.29 -0.50 -8.89
CA GLY A 149 3.54 0.02 -7.76
C GLY A 149 2.24 -0.73 -7.54
N SER A 150 1.34 -0.11 -6.78
CA SER A 150 0.00 -0.63 -6.58
C SER A 150 -1.02 0.47 -6.31
N PHE A 151 -2.27 0.20 -6.68
CA PHE A 151 -3.40 0.92 -6.15
C PHE A 151 -3.85 0.26 -4.84
N SER A 152 -4.18 1.06 -3.82
CA SER A 152 -4.65 0.57 -2.53
C SER A 152 -5.85 1.36 -2.02
N GLN A 153 -6.82 0.66 -1.45
CA GLN A 153 -8.01 1.24 -0.81
C GLN A 153 -7.79 1.39 0.70
N ASP A 154 -8.25 2.49 1.29
CA ASP A 154 -8.33 2.64 2.74
C ASP A 154 -9.69 2.17 3.31
N ASN A 155 -9.81 2.12 4.63
CA ASN A 155 -11.05 1.68 5.29
C ASN A 155 -12.24 2.65 5.08
N ARG A 156 -12.00 3.87 4.59
CA ARG A 156 -13.02 4.87 4.22
C ARG A 156 -13.46 4.74 2.77
N GLY A 157 -12.89 3.80 2.01
CA GLY A 157 -13.18 3.60 0.59
C GLY A 157 -12.38 4.50 -0.36
N ARG A 158 -11.40 5.24 0.17
CA ARG A 158 -10.53 6.14 -0.60
C ARG A 158 -9.42 5.34 -1.26
N TRP A 159 -9.08 5.72 -2.49
CA TRP A 159 -8.06 5.05 -3.29
C TRP A 159 -6.79 5.86 -3.41
N TYR A 160 -5.66 5.16 -3.35
CA TYR A 160 -4.33 5.74 -3.43
C TYR A 160 -3.51 4.99 -4.47
N LEU A 161 -2.72 5.73 -5.25
CA LEU A 161 -1.64 5.21 -6.06
C LEU A 161 -0.36 5.21 -5.22
N ASN A 162 0.22 4.03 -4.99
CA ASN A 162 1.55 3.88 -4.41
C ASN A 162 2.51 3.52 -5.54
N ILE A 163 3.41 4.43 -5.88
CA ILE A 163 4.30 4.26 -7.04
C ILE A 163 5.74 4.45 -6.63
N VAL A 164 6.60 3.53 -7.09
CA VAL A 164 8.04 3.66 -6.89
C VAL A 164 8.59 4.59 -7.97
N VAL A 165 9.35 5.60 -7.54
CA VAL A 165 10.05 6.54 -8.42
C VAL A 165 11.54 6.48 -8.13
N LYS A 166 12.36 6.72 -9.15
CA LYS A 166 13.77 7.03 -8.92
C LYS A 166 13.87 8.45 -8.35
N ALA A 167 14.69 8.59 -7.33
CA ALA A 167 15.03 9.86 -6.72
C ALA A 167 16.56 9.96 -6.62
N GLN A 168 17.09 11.14 -6.88
CA GLN A 168 18.49 11.43 -6.66
C GLN A 168 18.69 11.74 -5.18
N ALA A 169 19.36 10.84 -4.46
CA ALA A 169 19.80 11.15 -3.11
C ALA A 169 20.96 12.12 -3.19
N LYS A 170 20.85 13.26 -2.49
CA LYS A 170 21.99 14.11 -2.20
C LYS A 170 22.71 13.51 -0.99
N PRO A 171 23.96 13.04 -1.12
CA PRO A 171 24.71 12.58 0.04
C PRO A 171 24.94 13.76 0.98
N ILE A 172 24.58 13.59 2.25
CA ILE A 172 24.87 14.54 3.33
C ILE A 172 25.86 13.84 4.24
N ALA A 173 26.94 14.54 4.62
CA ALA A 173 27.90 14.03 5.59
C ALA A 173 27.23 13.95 6.96
N ALA A 174 27.33 12.81 7.64
CA ALA A 174 26.84 12.66 9.00
C ALA A 174 27.60 13.63 9.93
N THR A 175 26.86 14.45 10.69
CA THR A 175 27.45 15.44 11.60
C THR A 175 27.42 14.99 13.05
N ALA A 176 26.45 14.16 13.43
CA ALA A 176 26.30 13.61 14.78
C ALA A 176 25.56 12.28 14.77
N SER A 177 25.70 11.49 15.84
CA SER A 177 24.83 10.35 16.13
C SER A 177 23.76 10.74 17.14
N VAL A 178 22.51 10.35 16.88
CA VAL A 178 21.39 10.62 17.79
C VAL A 178 20.78 9.31 18.24
N GLY A 179 20.83 9.04 19.56
CA GLY A 179 20.12 7.91 20.15
C GLY A 179 18.63 8.22 20.23
N ILE A 180 17.78 7.29 19.82
CA ILE A 180 16.32 7.38 19.98
C ILE A 180 15.87 6.29 20.94
N ASP A 181 15.33 6.68 22.08
CA ASP A 181 14.68 5.79 23.02
C ASP A 181 13.15 5.81 22.81
N LEU A 182 12.52 4.63 22.83
CA LEU A 182 11.08 4.48 22.61
C LEU A 182 10.38 4.17 23.93
N GLY A 183 9.49 5.05 24.37
CA GLY A 183 8.77 4.91 25.62
C GLY A 183 7.25 4.72 25.44
N LEU A 184 6.59 4.53 26.59
CA LEU A 184 5.12 4.50 26.66
C LEU A 184 4.53 5.90 26.94
N LYS A 185 5.16 6.66 27.86
CA LYS A 185 4.75 8.02 28.23
C LYS A 185 5.12 9.01 27.14
N GLU A 186 6.40 9.08 26.79
CA GLU A 186 6.87 9.66 25.55
C GLU A 186 6.98 8.58 24.47
N ALA A 187 6.40 8.80 23.29
CA ALA A 187 6.48 7.83 22.20
C ALA A 187 7.92 7.67 21.67
N ALA A 188 8.72 8.74 21.72
CA ALA A 188 10.13 8.73 21.41
C ALA A 188 10.85 9.90 22.12
N VAL A 189 12.07 9.68 22.59
CA VAL A 189 12.97 10.70 23.13
C VAL A 189 14.31 10.58 22.42
N ALA A 190 14.75 11.68 21.79
CA ALA A 190 16.08 11.75 21.19
C ALA A 190 17.11 12.19 22.24
N SER A 191 18.38 11.76 22.10
CA SER A 191 19.49 12.17 22.98
C SER A 191 19.76 13.68 22.94
N THR A 192 19.31 14.36 21.90
CA THR A 192 19.28 15.82 21.71
C THR A 192 18.19 16.53 22.52
N GLY A 193 17.33 15.78 23.23
CA GLY A 193 16.26 16.30 24.10
C GLY A 193 14.90 16.46 23.41
N GLU A 194 14.80 16.28 22.09
CA GLU A 194 13.54 16.34 21.35
C GLU A 194 12.63 15.15 21.74
N ARG A 195 11.34 15.41 21.99
CA ARG A 195 10.38 14.39 22.47
C ARG A 195 9.13 14.35 21.63
N ILE A 196 8.58 13.15 21.45
CA ILE A 196 7.22 12.94 20.95
C ILE A 196 6.32 12.57 22.12
N GLU A 197 5.28 13.37 22.37
CA GLU A 197 4.25 13.04 23.35
C GLU A 197 3.57 11.72 22.99
N GLY A 198 3.54 10.77 23.93
CA GLY A 198 2.75 9.55 23.80
C GLY A 198 1.26 9.85 24.04
N HIS A 199 0.39 8.90 23.66
CA HIS A 199 -1.03 8.92 24.04
C HIS A 199 -1.88 10.16 23.68
N PHE A 200 -1.38 11.14 22.92
CA PHE A 200 -2.15 12.33 22.51
C PHE A 200 -3.47 11.97 21.80
N TYR A 201 -3.53 10.80 21.14
CA TYR A 201 -4.71 10.29 20.45
C TYR A 201 -5.83 9.85 21.40
N ARG A 202 -5.55 9.68 22.71
CA ARG A 202 -6.56 9.37 23.75
C ARG A 202 -7.64 10.44 23.85
N LYS A 203 -7.33 11.68 23.45
CA LYS A 203 -8.31 12.78 23.30
C LYS A 203 -9.52 12.41 22.42
N LEU A 204 -9.37 11.42 21.54
CA LEU A 204 -10.45 10.94 20.65
C LEU A 204 -11.10 9.62 21.12
N GLU A 205 -10.64 8.99 22.20
CA GLU A 205 -11.15 7.69 22.67
C GLU A 205 -12.60 7.78 23.14
N CYS A 206 -12.95 8.83 23.89
CA CYS A 206 -14.34 9.04 24.33
C CYS A 206 -15.28 9.19 23.12
N GLN A 207 -14.90 10.01 22.14
CA GLN A 207 -15.68 10.18 20.90
C GLN A 207 -15.78 8.88 20.10
N LEU A 208 -14.70 8.08 20.07
CA LEU A 208 -14.68 6.77 19.43
C LEU A 208 -15.64 5.81 20.11
N GLY A 209 -15.58 5.71 21.44
CA GLY A 209 -16.43 4.82 22.24
C GLY A 209 -17.92 5.16 22.11
N ILE A 210 -18.28 6.45 22.11
CA ILE A 210 -19.66 6.90 21.84
C ILE A 210 -20.10 6.47 20.44
N ALA A 211 -19.26 6.70 19.41
CA ALA A 211 -19.60 6.33 18.04
C ALA A 211 -19.72 4.82 17.84
N GLN A 212 -18.90 4.01 18.55
CA GLN A 212 -18.96 2.55 18.54
C GLN A 212 -20.25 2.04 19.20
N ARG A 213 -20.58 2.52 20.41
CA ARG A 213 -21.83 2.15 21.11
C ARG A 213 -23.07 2.51 20.30
N ALA A 214 -23.06 3.68 19.66
CA ALA A 214 -24.13 4.11 18.75
C ALA A 214 -24.11 3.40 17.38
N LYS A 215 -23.24 2.40 17.15
CA LYS A 215 -23.07 1.65 15.90
C LYS A 215 -22.87 2.53 14.65
N LYS A 216 -22.32 3.74 14.80
CA LYS A 216 -22.08 4.72 13.72
C LYS A 216 -20.81 4.37 12.92
N LYS A 217 -20.85 3.26 12.15
CA LYS A 217 -19.69 2.69 11.43
C LYS A 217 -18.88 3.72 10.62
N LYS A 218 -19.53 4.63 9.90
CA LYS A 218 -18.85 5.69 9.12
C LYS A 218 -18.05 6.65 10.01
N ARG A 219 -18.61 7.06 11.16
CA ARG A 219 -17.95 7.95 12.13
C ARG A 219 -16.78 7.24 12.80
N VAL A 220 -16.95 5.99 13.19
CA VAL A 220 -15.88 5.15 13.76
C VAL A 220 -14.68 5.09 12.80
N LYS A 221 -14.93 4.79 11.51
CA LYS A 221 -13.89 4.78 10.47
C LYS A 221 -13.17 6.13 10.32
N ALA A 222 -13.92 7.23 10.39
CA ALA A 222 -13.35 8.57 10.30
C ALA A 222 -12.45 8.92 11.50
N ILE A 223 -12.87 8.57 12.72
CA ILE A 223 -12.07 8.80 13.94
C ILE A 223 -10.79 7.96 13.91
N HIS A 224 -10.87 6.67 13.57
CA HIS A 224 -9.68 5.83 13.43
C HIS A 224 -8.71 6.39 12.38
N ALA A 225 -9.21 6.85 11.23
CA ALA A 225 -8.37 7.48 10.22
C ALA A 225 -7.72 8.79 10.72
N LYS A 226 -8.44 9.59 11.51
CA LYS A 226 -7.88 10.81 12.14
C LYS A 226 -6.73 10.45 13.08
N ILE A 227 -6.93 9.48 13.98
CA ILE A 227 -5.90 8.99 14.90
C ILE A 227 -4.67 8.47 14.14
N ALA A 228 -4.89 7.65 13.10
CA ALA A 228 -3.80 7.12 12.29
C ALA A 228 -3.01 8.23 11.56
N ASN A 229 -3.71 9.21 10.99
CA ASN A 229 -3.08 10.33 10.30
C ASN A 229 -2.29 11.24 11.26
N GLN A 230 -2.83 11.54 12.44
CA GLN A 230 -2.10 12.34 13.44
C GLN A 230 -0.83 11.65 13.89
N ARG A 231 -0.88 10.33 14.17
CA ARG A 231 0.33 9.56 14.52
C ARG A 231 1.35 9.59 13.39
N LYS A 232 0.91 9.39 12.15
CA LYS A 232 1.80 9.41 10.98
C LYS A 232 2.46 10.78 10.78
N ASP A 233 1.68 11.85 10.92
CA ASP A 233 2.14 13.23 10.74
C ASP A 233 3.20 13.60 11.79
N LEU A 234 2.92 13.35 13.07
CA LEU A 234 3.88 13.60 14.15
C LEU A 234 5.20 12.85 13.96
N LEU A 235 5.13 11.54 13.65
CA LEU A 235 6.33 10.74 13.38
C LEU A 235 7.11 11.24 12.15
N HIS A 236 6.40 11.76 11.14
CA HIS A 236 7.03 12.27 9.93
C HIS A 236 7.72 13.62 10.19
N GLN A 237 7.07 14.53 10.92
CA GLN A 237 7.65 15.81 11.30
C GLN A 237 8.88 15.61 12.19
N PHE A 238 8.77 14.74 13.20
CA PHE A 238 9.88 14.43 14.09
C PHE A 238 11.09 13.85 13.35
N SER A 239 10.89 12.81 12.54
CA SER A 239 12.00 12.21 11.78
C SER A 239 12.59 13.17 10.75
N THR A 240 11.77 14.01 10.12
CA THR A 240 12.26 15.05 9.19
C THR A 240 13.11 16.09 9.91
N GLN A 241 12.69 16.52 11.11
CA GLN A 241 13.44 17.49 11.90
C GLN A 241 14.78 16.92 12.38
N LEU A 242 14.79 15.68 12.87
CA LEU A 242 16.00 15.00 13.29
C LEU A 242 17.03 14.88 12.16
N VAL A 243 16.60 14.44 10.98
CA VAL A 243 17.50 14.33 9.81
C VAL A 243 18.03 15.70 9.39
N LYS A 244 17.19 16.76 9.42
CA LYS A 244 17.65 18.12 9.11
C LYS A 244 18.69 18.63 10.11
N ASN A 245 18.54 18.30 11.39
CA ASN A 245 19.40 18.79 12.46
C ASN A 245 20.73 18.02 12.55
N ASN A 246 20.72 16.72 12.28
CA ASN A 246 21.84 15.83 12.61
C ASN A 246 22.41 15.03 11.42
N ALA A 247 21.85 15.23 10.21
CA ALA A 247 22.20 14.58 8.94
C ALA A 247 22.03 13.04 8.87
N ALA A 248 22.15 12.33 10.00
CA ALA A 248 21.95 10.90 10.14
C ALA A 248 21.29 10.56 11.48
N ILE A 249 20.58 9.44 11.52
CA ILE A 249 19.94 8.83 12.70
C ILE A 249 20.37 7.37 12.73
#